data_AF-A0A0K2ZCL1-F1
#
_entry.id   AF-A0A0K2ZCL1-F1
#
_cell.length_a   1.000
_cell.length_b   1.000
_cell.length_c   1.000
_cell.angle_alpha   90.00
_cell.angle_beta   90.00
_cell.angle_gamma   90.00
#
_symmetry.space_group_name_H-M   'P 1'
#
loop_
_entity.id
_entity.type
_entity.pdbx_description
1 polymer ?
#
loop_
_entity_poly.entity_id
_entity_poly.type
_entity_poly.pdbx_seq_one_letter_code
_entity_poly.pdbx_strand_id
1 'polypeptide(L)'
;MSAIAHRYEFVYLFDVTNGNPNGDPDAGNLPRLDPETNRGLVTDVALKRKIRNYVALEKEHAPGYTIYMQEKSVLNNQHKQAYAALGIEHEAKKLPKDEAKARELTAWMCKNFFDVRAFGAVMTTEVNTGQVRGPVQLAFASSVEPVLPLEVSITRVAVTNEKDLEKERTMGRKHILPYGLYRAHGFVSAKLAERTGFSEDDLQLLWRALTNLFEHDRSAARGEMAARKLIVFEHEHPMGNAPAHVLFDKVKVERVESADNGPARGFSDYRVLIDRDLPAGVTVTELI
;
A
#
# COMPACT_ATOMS: atom_id res chain seq x y z
N MET A 1 1.16 23.29 -8.34
CA MET A 1 1.34 22.85 -6.95
C MET A 1 2.83 22.61 -6.74
N SER A 2 3.40 23.13 -5.66
CA SER A 2 4.80 22.86 -5.29
C SER A 2 4.92 21.44 -4.73
N ALA A 3 6.06 20.80 -4.98
CA ALA A 3 6.38 19.53 -4.33
C ALA A 3 6.52 19.71 -2.82
N ILE A 4 6.33 18.63 -2.05
CA ILE A 4 6.55 18.64 -0.60
C ILE A 4 8.00 19.07 -0.27
N ALA A 5 8.14 19.88 0.78
CA ALA A 5 9.44 20.39 1.23
C ALA A 5 10.08 19.51 2.32
N HIS A 6 9.27 18.68 2.99
CA HIS A 6 9.70 17.86 4.13
C HIS A 6 9.78 16.38 3.76
N ARG A 7 10.71 15.68 4.41
CA ARG A 7 10.80 14.22 4.38
C ARG A 7 9.92 13.66 5.50
N TYR A 8 9.27 12.52 5.24
CA TYR A 8 8.44 11.85 6.24
C TYR A 8 8.76 10.37 6.36
N GLU A 9 8.58 9.86 7.57
CA GLU A 9 8.60 8.46 7.93
C GLU A 9 7.28 8.16 8.61
N PHE A 10 6.73 6.96 8.43
CA PHE A 10 5.52 6.61 9.18
C PHE A 10 5.48 5.15 9.59
N VAL A 11 4.92 4.91 10.76
CA VAL A 11 4.52 3.60 11.24
C VAL A 11 3.02 3.48 11.08
N TYR A 12 2.59 2.48 10.33
CA TYR A 12 1.18 2.18 10.10
C TYR A 12 0.82 0.85 10.75
N LEU A 13 -0.11 0.89 11.71
CA LEU A 13 -0.65 -0.28 12.39
C LEU A 13 -2.06 -0.55 11.89
N PHE A 14 -2.33 -1.78 11.52
CA PHE A 14 -3.65 -2.24 11.13
C PHE A 14 -3.84 -3.69 11.57
N ASP A 15 -5.07 -4.10 11.83
CA ASP A 15 -5.35 -5.47 12.20
C ASP A 15 -6.25 -6.18 11.18
N VAL A 16 -6.38 -7.49 11.38
CA VAL A 16 -7.36 -8.35 10.73
C VAL A 16 -7.98 -9.25 11.79
N THR A 17 -9.29 -9.45 11.73
CA THR A 17 -10.05 -10.41 12.54
C THR A 17 -10.79 -11.37 11.62
N ASN A 18 -10.63 -12.67 11.86
CA ASN A 18 -11.23 -13.77 11.10
C ASN A 18 -11.13 -13.60 9.57
N GLY A 19 -9.96 -13.19 9.09
CA GLY A 19 -9.76 -12.78 7.71
C GLY A 19 -8.39 -13.09 7.15
N ASN A 20 -8.22 -12.89 5.84
CA ASN A 20 -6.97 -13.06 5.13
C ASN A 20 -6.47 -11.68 4.61
N PRO A 21 -5.46 -11.09 5.26
CA PRO A 21 -5.01 -9.73 4.93
C PRO A 21 -4.24 -9.69 3.60
N ASN A 22 -3.50 -10.75 3.29
CA ASN A 22 -2.77 -10.91 2.03
C ASN A 22 -2.47 -12.39 1.76
N GLY A 23 -3.21 -12.98 0.83
CA GLY A 23 -3.00 -14.36 0.41
C GLY A 23 -1.76 -14.55 -0.46
N ASP A 24 -1.14 -15.71 -0.32
CA ASP A 24 0.00 -16.16 -1.09
C ASP A 24 -0.46 -16.94 -2.34
N PRO A 25 -0.22 -16.44 -3.58
CA PRO A 25 -0.59 -17.15 -4.78
C PRO A 25 0.17 -18.49 -4.93
N ASP A 26 1.36 -18.63 -4.36
CA ASP A 26 2.18 -19.84 -4.46
C ASP A 26 1.78 -20.89 -3.40
N ALA A 27 1.13 -20.46 -2.31
CA ALA A 27 0.63 -21.33 -1.24
C ALA A 27 -0.91 -21.43 -1.22
N GLY A 28 -1.55 -21.47 -2.39
CA GLY A 28 -2.98 -21.74 -2.49
C GLY A 28 -3.86 -20.69 -1.80
N ASN A 29 -3.42 -19.43 -1.76
CA ASN A 29 -4.08 -18.29 -1.11
C ASN A 29 -4.10 -18.36 0.44
N LEU A 30 -3.24 -19.16 1.07
CA LEU A 30 -2.97 -19.05 2.51
C LEU A 30 -2.46 -17.64 2.86
N PRO A 31 -2.74 -17.10 4.06
CA PRO A 31 -2.07 -15.90 4.54
C PRO A 31 -0.55 -16.08 4.47
N ARG A 32 0.17 -15.08 3.95
CA ARG A 32 1.64 -15.14 3.87
C ARG A 32 2.25 -15.18 5.26
N LEU A 33 3.26 -16.03 5.44
CA LEU A 33 4.02 -16.16 6.68
C LEU A 33 5.52 -16.03 6.39
N ASP A 34 6.24 -15.41 7.32
CA ASP A 34 7.69 -15.56 7.41
C ASP A 34 8.00 -16.97 7.95
N PRO A 35 8.71 -17.82 7.19
CA PRO A 35 8.97 -19.21 7.59
C PRO A 35 9.91 -19.32 8.80
N GLU A 36 10.70 -18.30 9.13
CA GLU A 36 11.61 -18.34 10.29
C GLU A 36 10.89 -17.98 11.59
N THR A 37 9.95 -17.05 11.54
CA THR A 37 9.33 -16.46 12.74
C THR A 37 7.85 -16.76 12.91
N ASN A 38 7.20 -17.34 11.89
CA ASN A 38 5.74 -17.49 11.79
C ASN A 38 4.96 -16.17 11.92
N ARG A 39 5.62 -15.03 11.71
CA ARG A 39 4.94 -13.74 11.64
C ARG A 39 4.25 -13.62 10.29
N GLY A 40 3.01 -13.15 10.30
CA GLY A 40 2.27 -12.89 9.09
C GLY A 40 2.93 -11.78 8.29
N LEU A 41 2.90 -11.89 6.97
CA LEU A 41 3.41 -10.87 6.05
C LEU A 41 2.26 -10.27 5.23
N VAL A 42 2.35 -8.97 4.99
CA VAL A 42 1.55 -8.27 3.97
C VAL A 42 2.53 -7.50 3.10
N THR A 43 2.54 -7.79 1.81
CA THR A 43 3.49 -7.15 0.90
C THR A 43 3.20 -5.65 0.75
N ASP A 44 4.24 -4.88 0.49
CA ASP A 44 4.12 -3.45 0.22
C ASP A 44 3.19 -3.19 -0.98
N VAL A 45 3.26 -4.03 -2.01
CA VAL A 45 2.40 -3.93 -3.20
C VAL A 45 0.93 -4.18 -2.89
N ALA A 46 0.60 -5.01 -1.90
CA ALA A 46 -0.77 -5.21 -1.44
C ALA A 46 -1.34 -3.94 -0.80
N LEU A 47 -0.55 -3.27 0.05
CA LEU A 47 -0.95 -1.97 0.63
C LEU A 47 -1.05 -0.89 -0.45
N LYS A 48 -0.08 -0.81 -1.36
CA LYS A 48 -0.11 0.13 -2.49
C LYS A 48 -1.33 -0.10 -3.39
N ARG A 49 -1.79 -1.35 -3.58
CA ARG A 49 -3.03 -1.66 -4.30
C ARG A 49 -4.25 -1.08 -3.59
N LYS A 50 -4.36 -1.23 -2.27
CA LYS A 50 -5.47 -0.65 -1.49
C LYS A 50 -5.47 0.88 -1.53
N ILE A 51 -4.30 1.51 -1.46
CA ILE A 51 -4.17 2.98 -1.61
C ILE A 51 -4.67 3.41 -2.98
N ARG A 52 -4.26 2.72 -4.06
CA ARG A 52 -4.75 3.00 -5.43
C ARG A 52 -6.27 2.88 -5.54
N ASN A 53 -6.84 1.81 -4.97
CA ASN A 53 -8.29 1.60 -4.99
C ASN A 53 -9.03 2.73 -4.26
N TYR A 54 -8.54 3.11 -3.08
CA TYR A 54 -9.12 4.23 -2.33
C TYR A 54 -9.05 5.54 -3.12
N VAL A 55 -7.89 5.88 -3.70
CA VAL A 55 -7.72 7.10 -4.48
C VAL A 55 -8.63 7.11 -5.71
N ALA A 56 -8.79 5.97 -6.39
CA ALA A 56 -9.72 5.86 -7.52
C ALA A 56 -11.17 6.15 -7.12
N LEU A 57 -11.57 5.80 -5.89
CA LEU A 57 -12.90 6.07 -5.35
C LEU A 57 -13.05 7.52 -4.89
N GLU A 58 -12.11 8.05 -4.10
CA GLU A 58 -12.20 9.43 -3.56
C GLU A 58 -12.08 10.49 -4.67
N LYS A 59 -11.23 10.24 -5.66
CA LYS A 59 -10.91 11.17 -6.75
C LYS A 59 -11.57 10.76 -8.07
N GLU A 60 -12.72 10.09 -8.01
CA GLU A 60 -13.46 9.68 -9.19
C GLU A 60 -13.67 10.89 -10.12
N HIS A 61 -13.26 10.75 -11.38
CA HIS A 61 -13.28 11.80 -12.42
C HIS A 61 -12.40 13.05 -12.20
N ALA A 62 -11.61 13.13 -11.12
CA ALA A 62 -10.71 14.25 -10.90
C ALA A 62 -9.48 14.18 -11.83
N PRO A 63 -9.21 15.18 -12.67
CA PRO A 63 -8.03 15.21 -13.51
C PRO A 63 -6.74 15.12 -12.67
N GLY A 64 -5.76 14.35 -13.14
CA GLY A 64 -4.47 14.20 -12.45
C GLY A 64 -4.40 13.12 -11.37
N TYR A 65 -5.53 12.46 -11.08
CA TYR A 65 -5.63 11.40 -10.07
C TYR A 65 -5.98 10.03 -10.65
N THR A 66 -5.88 9.85 -11.97
CA THR A 66 -6.07 8.56 -12.63
C THR A 66 -5.08 7.54 -12.07
N ILE A 67 -5.49 6.28 -11.99
CA ILE A 67 -4.60 5.18 -11.59
C ILE A 67 -4.04 4.50 -12.83
N TYR A 68 -2.72 4.43 -12.93
CA TYR A 68 -2.02 3.79 -14.04
C TYR A 68 -2.14 2.27 -13.96
N MET A 69 -1.98 1.70 -12.76
CA MET A 69 -1.98 0.24 -12.56
C MET A 69 -3.40 -0.34 -12.40
N GLN A 70 -4.33 -0.01 -13.29
CA GLN A 70 -5.73 -0.47 -13.25
C GLN A 70 -5.93 -1.90 -13.78
N GLU A 71 -6.92 -2.61 -13.25
CA GLU A 71 -7.31 -3.92 -13.78
C GLU A 71 -7.76 -3.79 -15.24
N LYS A 72 -7.36 -4.77 -16.07
CA LYS A 72 -7.68 -4.85 -17.51
C LYS A 72 -7.20 -3.66 -18.36
N SER A 73 -6.39 -2.77 -17.81
CA SER A 73 -5.80 -1.66 -18.56
C SER A 73 -4.58 -2.11 -19.37
N VAL A 74 -4.45 -1.59 -20.59
CA VAL A 74 -3.27 -1.80 -21.43
C VAL A 74 -2.33 -0.61 -21.26
N LEU A 75 -1.19 -0.82 -20.60
CA LEU A 75 -0.25 0.26 -20.25
C LEU A 75 0.26 1.03 -21.47
N ASN A 76 0.54 0.34 -22.59
CA ASN A 76 0.94 0.97 -23.84
C ASN A 76 -0.12 1.98 -24.37
N ASN A 77 -1.41 1.75 -24.12
CA ASN A 77 -2.45 2.69 -24.52
C ASN A 77 -2.45 3.95 -23.64
N GLN A 78 -2.11 3.81 -22.35
CA GLN A 78 -1.92 4.96 -21.46
C GLN A 78 -0.70 5.78 -21.90
N HIS A 79 0.39 5.12 -22.29
CA HIS A 79 1.58 5.80 -22.79
C HIS A 79 1.31 6.60 -24.07
N LYS A 80 0.50 6.05 -24.99
CA LYS A 80 0.10 6.75 -26.22
C LYS A 80 -0.65 8.06 -25.95
N GLN A 81 -1.38 8.17 -24.85
CA GLN A 81 -2.05 9.42 -24.48
C GLN A 81 -1.04 10.55 -24.22
N ALA A 82 0.11 10.25 -23.60
CA ALA A 82 1.17 11.24 -23.38
C ALA A 82 1.75 11.74 -24.71
N TYR A 83 2.05 10.83 -25.64
CA TYR A 83 2.56 11.16 -26.97
C TYR A 83 1.55 12.00 -27.77
N ALA A 84 0.27 11.60 -27.79
CA ALA A 84 -0.79 12.33 -28.47
C ALA A 84 -1.01 13.74 -27.86
N ALA A 85 -1.02 13.85 -26.53
CA ALA A 85 -1.22 15.12 -25.84
C ALA A 85 -0.07 16.12 -26.08
N LEU A 86 1.15 15.63 -26.28
CA LEU A 86 2.34 16.46 -26.53
C LEU A 86 2.67 16.64 -28.03
N GLY A 87 1.91 16.00 -28.92
CA GLY A 87 2.19 16.03 -30.37
C GLY A 87 3.54 15.41 -30.74
N ILE A 88 3.98 14.39 -30.00
CA ILE A 88 5.24 13.68 -30.24
C ILE A 88 4.91 12.36 -30.93
N GLU A 89 5.63 12.05 -32.01
CA GLU A 89 5.56 10.72 -32.65
C GLU A 89 6.33 9.69 -31.81
N HIS A 90 5.72 8.53 -31.59
CA HIS A 90 6.35 7.46 -30.81
C HIS A 90 7.12 6.51 -31.73
N GLU A 91 8.33 6.15 -31.33
CA GLU A 91 9.11 5.07 -31.93
C GLU A 91 9.09 3.85 -31.01
N ALA A 92 8.96 2.66 -31.58
CA ALA A 92 8.88 1.42 -30.80
C ALA A 92 10.13 1.24 -29.91
N LYS A 93 9.91 1.05 -28.61
CA LYS A 93 10.91 0.79 -27.55
C LYS A 93 11.92 1.92 -27.32
N LYS A 94 11.80 3.06 -27.99
CA LYS A 94 12.75 4.18 -27.88
C LYS A 94 12.10 5.40 -27.25
N LEU A 95 12.88 6.12 -26.45
CA LEU A 95 12.54 7.49 -26.08
C LEU A 95 12.91 8.45 -27.22
N PRO A 96 12.29 9.64 -27.27
CA PRO A 96 12.77 10.71 -28.13
C PRO A 96 14.27 10.97 -27.90
N LYS A 97 15.01 11.21 -28.98
CA LYS A 97 16.45 11.55 -28.91
C LYS A 97 16.68 12.88 -28.17
N ASP A 98 15.69 13.75 -28.19
CA ASP A 98 15.66 15.00 -27.45
C ASP A 98 15.29 14.71 -25.98
N GLU A 99 16.23 14.95 -25.08
CA GLU A 99 16.03 14.75 -23.64
C GLU A 99 14.90 15.59 -23.07
N ALA A 100 14.66 16.80 -23.60
CA ALA A 100 13.59 17.66 -23.11
C ALA A 100 12.22 17.02 -23.35
N LYS A 101 12.00 16.50 -24.57
CA LYS A 101 10.78 15.77 -24.95
C LYS A 101 10.60 14.48 -24.14
N ALA A 102 11.69 13.75 -23.89
CA ALA A 102 11.64 12.56 -23.04
C ALA A 102 11.20 12.91 -21.61
N ARG A 103 11.73 14.00 -21.04
CA ARG A 103 11.33 14.49 -19.71
C ARG A 103 9.87 14.97 -19.68
N GLU A 104 9.41 15.65 -20.73
CA GLU A 104 8.01 16.08 -20.84
C GLU A 104 7.03 14.91 -20.86
N LEU A 105 7.36 13.81 -21.56
CA LEU A 105 6.55 12.59 -21.55
C LEU A 105 6.45 12.00 -20.14
N THR A 106 7.56 11.84 -19.44
CA THR A 106 7.57 11.33 -18.07
C THR A 106 6.83 12.28 -17.11
N ALA A 107 7.00 13.59 -17.27
CA ALA A 107 6.31 14.60 -16.47
C ALA A 107 4.79 14.59 -16.73
N TRP A 108 4.36 14.37 -17.98
CA TRP A 108 2.96 14.20 -18.32
C TRP A 108 2.37 12.97 -17.62
N MET A 109 3.10 11.84 -17.62
CA MET A 109 2.68 10.64 -16.89
C MET A 109 2.54 10.91 -15.39
N CYS A 110 3.53 11.58 -14.76
CA CYS A 110 3.44 11.94 -13.35
C CYS A 110 2.29 12.92 -13.07
N LYS A 111 2.02 13.88 -13.96
CA LYS A 111 0.94 14.84 -13.80
C LYS A 111 -0.45 14.20 -13.85
N ASN A 112 -0.63 13.19 -14.72
CA ASN A 112 -1.94 12.61 -14.98
C ASN A 112 -2.26 11.39 -14.11
N PHE A 113 -1.23 10.66 -13.63
CA PHE A 113 -1.41 9.45 -12.84
C PHE A 113 -0.88 9.60 -11.42
N PHE A 114 -1.76 9.51 -10.43
CA PHE A 114 -1.40 9.65 -9.02
C PHE A 114 -0.39 8.58 -8.58
N ASP A 115 -0.61 7.32 -8.96
CA ASP A 115 0.23 6.22 -8.50
C ASP A 115 1.62 6.22 -9.16
N VAL A 116 1.75 6.74 -10.38
CA VAL A 116 3.06 7.03 -11.00
C VAL A 116 3.75 8.15 -10.25
N ARG A 117 3.03 9.24 -9.91
CA ARG A 117 3.54 10.38 -9.16
C ARG A 117 4.01 10.00 -7.75
N ALA A 118 3.25 9.16 -7.06
CA ALA A 118 3.46 8.78 -5.67
C ALA A 118 4.45 7.61 -5.50
N PHE A 119 4.25 6.51 -6.24
CA PHE A 119 5.03 5.28 -6.06
C PHE A 119 6.11 5.07 -7.12
N GLY A 120 5.99 5.75 -8.26
CA GLY A 120 6.83 5.52 -9.43
C GLY A 120 6.33 4.37 -10.29
N ALA A 121 6.90 4.29 -11.49
CA ALA A 121 6.61 3.25 -12.47
C ALA A 121 7.78 3.09 -13.44
N VAL A 122 7.97 1.87 -13.93
CA VAL A 122 8.82 1.57 -15.08
C VAL A 122 7.91 1.54 -16.30
N MET A 123 8.08 2.51 -17.21
CA MET A 123 7.22 2.72 -18.37
C MET A 123 8.00 2.52 -19.69
N THR A 124 9.05 1.69 -19.62
CA THR A 124 9.93 1.33 -20.73
C THR A 124 9.39 0.10 -21.46
N THR A 125 8.22 0.23 -22.05
CA THR A 125 7.55 -0.82 -22.83
C THR A 125 7.71 -0.56 -24.33
N GLU A 126 6.88 -1.18 -25.19
CA GLU A 126 6.87 -0.90 -26.63
C GLU A 126 6.62 0.57 -26.95
N VAL A 127 5.80 1.26 -26.14
CA VAL A 127 5.64 2.71 -26.18
C VAL A 127 6.37 3.26 -24.96
N ASN A 128 7.59 3.77 -25.16
CA ASN A 128 8.45 4.11 -24.03
C ASN A 128 8.15 5.54 -23.52
N THR A 129 7.84 5.70 -22.24
CA THR A 129 7.69 7.04 -21.59
C THR A 129 8.65 7.23 -20.42
N GLY A 130 9.69 6.38 -20.33
CA GLY A 130 10.77 6.45 -19.37
C GLY A 130 10.48 5.65 -18.11
N GLN A 131 11.09 6.07 -17.01
CA GLN A 131 10.88 5.46 -15.70
C GLN A 131 11.01 6.53 -14.63
N VAL A 132 10.33 6.31 -13.51
CA VAL A 132 10.36 7.24 -12.39
C VAL A 132 10.29 6.47 -11.07
N ARG A 133 11.05 6.96 -10.09
CA ARG A 133 10.95 6.50 -8.70
C ARG A 133 10.11 7.52 -7.94
N GLY A 134 8.97 7.09 -7.41
CA GLY A 134 8.11 7.96 -6.62
C GLY A 134 8.65 8.17 -5.21
N PRO A 135 8.23 9.26 -4.54
CA PRO A 135 8.68 9.59 -3.20
C PRO A 135 8.18 8.62 -2.13
N VAL A 136 7.03 7.97 -2.33
CA VAL A 136 6.38 7.12 -1.34
C VAL A 136 6.84 5.67 -1.52
N GLN A 137 7.57 5.17 -0.54
CA GLN A 137 8.01 3.77 -0.48
C GLN A 137 7.44 3.12 0.79
N LEU A 138 6.98 1.89 0.65
CA LEU A 138 6.46 1.06 1.74
C LEU A 138 7.32 -0.19 1.82
N ALA A 139 7.58 -0.66 3.03
CA ALA A 139 8.17 -1.98 3.26
C ALA A 139 7.06 -3.02 3.46
N PHE A 140 7.45 -4.29 3.55
CA PHE A 140 6.53 -5.36 3.94
C PHE A 140 6.02 -5.08 5.36
N ALA A 141 4.71 -5.23 5.57
CA ALA A 141 4.17 -5.23 6.91
C ALA A 141 4.34 -6.62 7.53
N SER A 142 4.75 -6.66 8.79
CA SER A 142 4.86 -7.90 9.57
C SER A 142 3.91 -7.86 10.75
N SER A 143 3.29 -8.97 11.09
CA SER A 143 2.49 -9.07 12.31
C SER A 143 3.37 -8.82 13.55
N VAL A 144 2.82 -8.23 14.62
CA VAL A 144 3.56 -7.93 15.85
C VAL A 144 3.96 -9.22 16.59
N GLU A 145 3.12 -10.25 16.50
CA GLU A 145 3.35 -11.59 17.04
C GLU A 145 3.19 -12.66 15.95
N PRO A 146 3.70 -13.89 16.15
CA PRO A 146 3.41 -15.00 15.26
C PRO A 146 1.91 -15.23 15.09
N VAL A 147 1.47 -15.59 13.88
CA VAL A 147 0.06 -15.84 13.56
C VAL A 147 -0.14 -17.28 13.11
N LEU A 148 -1.32 -17.83 13.41
CA LEU A 148 -1.69 -19.19 13.01
C LEU A 148 -2.89 -19.15 12.05
N PRO A 149 -2.69 -19.45 10.76
CA PRO A 149 -3.79 -19.62 9.81
C PRO A 149 -4.67 -20.81 10.18
N LEU A 150 -5.99 -20.62 10.12
CA LEU A 150 -6.98 -21.66 10.23
C LEU A 150 -7.60 -21.95 8.86
N GLU A 151 -7.78 -23.23 8.55
CA GLU A 151 -8.59 -23.68 7.42
C GLU A 151 -10.03 -23.90 7.89
N VAL A 152 -10.97 -23.19 7.29
CA VAL A 152 -12.41 -23.29 7.57
C VAL A 152 -13.09 -23.86 6.33
N SER A 153 -13.57 -25.11 6.46
CA SER A 153 -14.36 -25.77 5.43
C SER A 153 -15.74 -25.12 5.30
N ILE A 154 -16.14 -24.82 4.07
CA ILE A 154 -17.44 -24.25 3.74
C ILE A 154 -18.11 -25.09 2.66
N THR A 155 -19.44 -25.01 2.54
CA THR A 155 -20.20 -25.79 1.57
C THR A 155 -20.91 -24.88 0.58
N ARG A 156 -20.72 -25.14 -0.73
CA ARG A 156 -21.49 -24.49 -1.79
C ARG A 156 -22.62 -25.42 -2.22
N VAL A 157 -23.86 -24.95 -2.07
CA VAL A 157 -25.08 -25.71 -2.39
C VAL A 157 -25.33 -25.77 -3.91
N ALA A 158 -25.02 -24.69 -4.63
CA ALA A 158 -25.15 -24.64 -6.09
C ALA A 158 -23.97 -25.33 -6.80
N VAL A 159 -24.29 -26.04 -7.88
CA VAL A 159 -23.31 -26.72 -8.75
C VAL A 159 -23.01 -25.85 -9.96
N THR A 160 -21.76 -25.86 -10.43
CA THR A 160 -21.34 -24.99 -11.55
C THR A 160 -21.72 -25.56 -12.91
N ASN A 161 -21.77 -26.89 -13.04
CA ASN A 161 -22.06 -27.57 -14.30
C ASN A 161 -23.25 -28.50 -14.15
N GLU A 162 -24.03 -28.69 -15.21
CA GLU A 162 -25.16 -29.64 -15.24
C GLU A 162 -24.71 -31.08 -14.92
N LYS A 163 -23.48 -31.45 -15.29
CA LYS A 163 -22.87 -32.75 -14.96
C LYS A 163 -22.65 -32.98 -13.46
N ASP A 164 -22.71 -31.92 -12.66
CA ASP A 164 -22.51 -31.98 -11.22
C ASP A 164 -23.85 -31.93 -10.46
N LEU A 165 -25.01 -31.88 -11.14
CA LEU A 165 -26.35 -31.85 -10.52
C LEU A 165 -26.64 -33.04 -9.61
N GLU A 166 -26.07 -34.22 -9.93
CA GLU A 166 -26.22 -35.44 -9.14
C GLU A 166 -25.13 -35.59 -8.05
N LYS A 167 -24.11 -34.72 -8.03
CA LYS A 167 -23.07 -34.77 -6.99
C LYS A 167 -23.53 -34.08 -5.72
N GLU A 168 -23.25 -34.69 -4.57
CA GLU A 168 -23.36 -34.01 -3.29
C GLU A 168 -22.47 -32.74 -3.27
N ARG A 169 -23.02 -31.70 -2.64
CA ARG A 169 -22.52 -30.32 -2.49
C ARG A 169 -20.99 -30.16 -2.58
N THR A 170 -20.52 -29.18 -3.35
CA THR A 170 -19.08 -28.88 -3.46
C THR A 170 -18.56 -28.25 -2.16
N MET A 171 -17.50 -28.81 -1.57
CA MET A 171 -16.78 -28.23 -0.43
C MET A 171 -15.73 -27.22 -0.90
N GLY A 172 -15.75 -26.02 -0.31
CA GLY A 172 -14.71 -25.01 -0.46
C GLY A 172 -13.93 -24.83 0.84
N ARG A 173 -12.82 -24.10 0.79
CA ARG A 173 -11.98 -23.79 1.95
C ARG A 173 -11.74 -22.30 2.04
N LYS A 174 -11.77 -21.75 3.25
CA LYS A 174 -11.31 -20.40 3.55
C LYS A 174 -10.12 -20.49 4.50
N HIS A 175 -9.07 -19.76 4.18
CA HIS A 175 -7.92 -19.61 5.06
C HIS A 175 -8.01 -18.26 5.74
N ILE A 176 -8.09 -18.26 7.07
CA ILE A 176 -8.27 -17.04 7.87
C ILE A 176 -7.23 -16.97 9.00
N LEU A 177 -6.90 -15.77 9.42
CA LEU A 177 -6.25 -15.51 10.69
C LEU A 177 -7.34 -15.14 11.70
N PRO A 178 -7.40 -15.80 12.88
CA PRO A 178 -8.32 -15.40 13.94
C PRO A 178 -8.13 -13.94 14.32
N TYR A 179 -6.86 -13.55 14.53
CA TYR A 179 -6.46 -12.17 14.74
C TYR A 179 -4.99 -11.98 14.32
N GLY A 180 -4.64 -10.79 13.84
CA GLY A 180 -3.26 -10.36 13.66
C GLY A 180 -3.15 -8.85 13.59
N LEU A 181 -2.31 -8.25 14.44
CA LEU A 181 -1.93 -6.84 14.35
C LEU A 181 -0.67 -6.71 13.51
N TYR A 182 -0.72 -5.97 12.42
CA TYR A 182 0.37 -5.76 11.48
C TYR A 182 0.99 -4.38 11.62
N ARG A 183 2.30 -4.33 11.45
CA ARG A 183 3.10 -3.11 11.45
C ARG A 183 3.78 -2.95 10.10
N ALA A 184 3.48 -1.86 9.40
CA ALA A 184 4.17 -1.43 8.20
C ALA A 184 5.03 -0.19 8.47
N HIS A 185 6.14 -0.08 7.74
CA HIS A 185 6.98 1.12 7.71
C HIS A 185 6.88 1.78 6.34
N GLY A 186 6.77 3.10 6.34
CA GLY A 186 6.73 3.91 5.13
C GLY A 186 7.71 5.08 5.17
N PHE A 187 8.09 5.51 3.97
CA PHE A 187 9.08 6.54 3.72
C PHE A 187 8.58 7.46 2.62
N VAL A 188 8.69 8.77 2.81
CA VAL A 188 8.32 9.80 1.84
C VAL A 188 9.48 10.76 1.64
N SER A 189 10.08 10.74 0.46
CA SER A 189 11.26 11.56 0.13
C SER A 189 10.90 12.87 -0.56
N ALA A 190 11.23 14.01 0.05
CA ALA A 190 11.07 15.33 -0.58
C ALA A 190 11.83 15.46 -1.90
N LYS A 191 13.07 14.95 -1.97
CA LYS A 191 13.90 15.03 -3.18
C LYS A 191 13.39 14.22 -4.37
N LEU A 192 12.68 13.12 -4.10
CA LEU A 192 12.00 12.39 -5.17
C LEU A 192 10.69 13.09 -5.56
N ALA A 193 10.00 13.71 -4.60
CA ALA A 193 8.80 14.49 -4.88
C ALA A 193 9.08 15.71 -5.77
N GLU A 194 10.24 16.38 -5.61
CA GLU A 194 10.72 17.44 -6.51
C GLU A 194 10.78 16.98 -7.99
N ARG A 195 11.08 15.69 -8.23
CA ARG A 195 11.20 15.13 -9.58
C ARG A 195 9.85 14.70 -10.17
N THR A 196 8.92 14.24 -9.32
CA THR A 196 7.62 13.73 -9.78
C THR A 196 6.51 14.77 -9.69
N GLY A 197 6.73 15.87 -8.98
CA GLY A 197 5.71 16.88 -8.67
C GLY A 197 4.72 16.44 -7.60
N PHE A 198 5.05 15.44 -6.77
CA PHE A 198 4.20 14.99 -5.67
C PHE A 198 4.04 16.11 -4.64
N SER A 199 2.79 16.56 -4.50
CA SER A 199 2.44 17.79 -3.79
C SER A 199 1.96 17.53 -2.35
N GLU A 200 1.77 18.61 -1.60
CA GLU A 200 1.16 18.52 -0.27
C GLU A 200 -0.27 17.96 -0.33
N ASP A 201 -1.05 18.31 -1.36
CA ASP A 201 -2.40 17.76 -1.55
C ASP A 201 -2.37 16.23 -1.79
N ASP A 202 -1.35 15.75 -2.51
CA ASP A 202 -1.12 14.32 -2.71
C ASP A 202 -0.71 13.62 -1.40
N LEU A 203 0.08 14.30 -0.56
CA LEU A 203 0.47 13.80 0.76
C LEU A 203 -0.73 13.68 1.71
N GLN A 204 -1.58 14.70 1.75
CA GLN A 204 -2.81 14.67 2.53
C GLN A 204 -3.77 13.58 2.02
N LEU A 205 -3.83 13.36 0.70
CA LEU A 205 -4.58 12.26 0.10
C LEU A 205 -4.01 10.89 0.52
N LEU A 206 -2.68 10.73 0.57
CA LEU A 206 -2.05 9.51 1.08
C LEU A 206 -2.45 9.24 2.53
N TRP A 207 -2.46 10.25 3.40
CA TRP A 207 -2.87 10.12 4.79
C TRP A 207 -4.33 9.72 4.95
N ARG A 208 -5.24 10.35 4.18
CA ARG A 208 -6.65 9.93 4.15
C ARG A 208 -6.81 8.51 3.63
N ALA A 209 -6.04 8.13 2.61
CA ALA A 209 -6.05 6.78 2.06
C ALA A 209 -5.57 5.73 3.04
N LEU A 210 -4.51 6.00 3.80
CA LEU A 210 -4.03 5.10 4.85
C LEU A 210 -5.03 5.02 6.02
N THR A 211 -5.64 6.14 6.39
CA THR A 211 -6.65 6.17 7.47
C THR A 211 -7.89 5.34 7.13
N ASN A 212 -8.35 5.40 5.87
CA ASN A 212 -9.58 4.74 5.41
C ASN A 212 -9.32 3.51 4.55
N LEU A 213 -8.11 2.94 4.63
CA LEU A 213 -7.57 1.98 3.66
C LEU A 213 -8.44 0.73 3.47
N PHE A 214 -9.12 0.30 4.53
CA PHE A 214 -9.88 -0.94 4.57
C PHE A 214 -11.40 -0.73 4.52
N GLU A 215 -11.89 0.50 4.70
CA GLU A 215 -13.33 0.76 4.76
C GLU A 215 -14.05 0.45 3.45
N HIS A 216 -13.38 0.65 2.32
CA HIS A 216 -13.90 0.39 0.98
C HIS A 216 -13.35 -0.88 0.32
N ASP A 217 -12.57 -1.69 1.06
CA ASP A 217 -11.91 -2.90 0.52
C ASP A 217 -12.44 -4.18 1.18
N ARG A 218 -13.68 -4.17 1.67
CA ARG A 218 -14.32 -5.32 2.32
C ARG A 218 -14.61 -6.44 1.32
N SER A 219 -14.32 -7.68 1.71
CA SER A 219 -14.65 -8.85 0.91
C SER A 219 -14.77 -10.11 1.78
N ALA A 220 -15.40 -11.15 1.25
CA ALA A 220 -15.63 -12.41 1.96
C ALA A 220 -14.36 -13.14 2.41
N ALA A 221 -13.19 -12.80 1.85
CA ALA A 221 -11.89 -13.37 2.22
C ALA A 221 -11.14 -12.52 3.25
N ARG A 222 -11.31 -11.19 3.23
CA ARG A 222 -10.53 -10.26 4.05
C ARG A 222 -11.03 -10.15 5.48
N GLY A 223 -12.28 -10.53 5.74
CA GLY A 223 -12.88 -10.40 7.07
C GLY A 223 -12.95 -8.94 7.50
N GLU A 224 -12.71 -8.69 8.78
CA GLU A 224 -12.67 -7.36 9.36
C GLU A 224 -11.23 -6.87 9.46
N MET A 225 -10.84 -5.97 8.56
CA MET A 225 -9.56 -5.27 8.63
C MET A 225 -9.80 -3.83 9.03
N ALA A 226 -8.99 -3.29 9.94
CA ALA A 226 -9.11 -1.89 10.37
C ALA A 226 -7.74 -1.21 10.49
N ALA A 227 -7.70 0.06 10.09
CA ALA A 227 -6.58 0.93 10.41
C ALA A 227 -6.63 1.24 11.91
N ARG A 228 -5.53 1.03 12.62
CA ARG A 228 -5.48 1.17 14.09
C ARG A 228 -4.67 2.37 14.54
N LYS A 229 -3.49 2.58 13.95
CA LYS A 229 -2.62 3.73 14.21
C LYS A 229 -1.89 4.18 12.96
N LEU A 230 -1.77 5.49 12.78
CA LEU A 230 -0.91 6.09 11.75
C LEU A 230 -0.06 7.17 12.42
N ILE A 231 1.21 6.84 12.61
CA ILE A 231 2.17 7.66 13.35
C ILE A 231 3.16 8.21 12.32
N VAL A 232 3.15 9.52 12.12
CA VAL A 232 3.95 10.21 11.11
C VAL A 232 5.06 10.99 11.81
N PHE A 233 6.28 10.79 11.36
CA PHE A 233 7.44 11.59 11.71
C PHE A 233 7.75 12.53 10.55
N GLU A 234 7.81 13.82 10.83
CA GLU A 234 8.14 14.86 9.87
C GLU A 234 9.51 15.44 10.19
N HIS A 235 10.33 15.62 9.15
CA HIS A 235 11.65 16.22 9.26
C HIS A 235 11.65 17.68 8.80
N GLU A 236 12.26 18.56 9.58
CA GLU A 236 12.45 19.96 9.18
C GLU A 236 13.27 20.09 7.88
N HIS A 237 14.28 19.25 7.70
CA HIS A 237 15.17 19.28 6.53
C HIS A 237 14.72 18.27 5.44
N PRO A 238 14.72 18.65 4.14
CA PRO A 238 14.27 17.77 3.04
C PRO A 238 15.06 16.47 2.89
N MET A 239 16.30 16.42 3.39
CA MET A 239 17.13 15.19 3.41
C MET A 239 16.89 14.33 4.67
N GLY A 240 16.18 14.86 5.66
CA GLY A 240 15.96 14.27 6.98
C GLY A 240 16.93 14.78 8.05
N ASN A 241 16.45 14.72 9.29
CA ASN A 241 17.16 15.10 10.51
C ASN A 241 17.58 13.89 11.36
N ALA A 242 17.02 12.71 11.08
CA ALA A 242 17.33 11.47 11.80
C ALA A 242 17.26 10.23 10.89
N PRO A 243 17.96 9.13 11.25
CA PRO A 243 17.77 7.84 10.59
C PRO A 243 16.38 7.27 10.85
N ALA A 244 15.78 6.63 9.84
CA ALA A 244 14.42 6.10 9.93
C ALA A 244 14.26 5.01 11.01
N HIS A 245 15.26 4.14 11.20
CA HIS A 245 15.19 3.09 12.21
C HIS A 245 15.08 3.66 13.63
N VAL A 246 15.78 4.76 13.94
CA VAL A 246 15.70 5.44 15.24
C VAL A 246 14.27 5.91 15.50
N LEU A 247 13.60 6.43 14.47
CA LEU A 247 12.20 6.89 14.58
C LEU A 247 11.23 5.73 14.71
N PHE A 248 11.44 4.65 13.97
CA PHE A 248 10.62 3.45 14.10
C PHE A 248 10.76 2.82 15.49
N ASP A 249 11.95 2.83 16.10
CA ASP A 249 12.17 2.31 17.46
C ASP A 249 11.47 3.15 18.54
N LYS A 250 11.06 4.39 18.24
CA LYS A 250 10.21 5.21 19.12
C LYS A 250 8.78 4.69 19.21
N VAL A 251 8.34 3.79 18.32
CA VAL A 251 7.02 3.15 18.37
C VAL A 251 7.16 1.71 18.85
N LYS A 252 6.69 1.46 20.08
CA LYS A 252 6.64 0.13 20.70
C LYS A 252 5.21 -0.37 20.75
N VAL A 253 5.03 -1.67 20.51
CA VAL A 253 3.74 -2.35 20.63
C VAL A 253 3.92 -3.48 21.62
N GLU A 254 3.19 -3.44 22.71
CA GLU A 254 3.32 -4.35 23.85
C GLU A 254 1.98 -5.01 24.14
N ARG A 255 2.00 -6.25 24.66
CA ARG A 255 0.79 -6.90 25.17
C ARG A 255 0.31 -6.18 26.42
N VAL A 256 -0.99 -5.91 26.50
CA VAL A 256 -1.60 -5.50 27.77
C VAL A 256 -1.58 -6.71 28.69
N GLU A 257 -1.08 -6.56 29.91
CA GLU A 257 -1.15 -7.60 30.92
C GLU A 257 -2.63 -7.90 31.23
N SER A 258 -3.12 -9.04 30.76
CA SER A 258 -4.42 -9.60 31.09
C SER A 258 -4.25 -10.90 31.86
N ALA A 259 -5.22 -11.23 32.72
CA ALA A 259 -5.18 -12.43 33.57
C ALA A 259 -5.01 -13.74 32.77
N ASP A 260 -5.53 -13.79 31.55
CA ASP A 260 -5.28 -14.86 30.60
C ASP A 260 -4.15 -14.46 29.65
N ASN A 261 -2.95 -15.04 29.81
CA ASN A 261 -1.82 -14.95 28.87
C ASN A 261 -2.10 -15.72 27.55
N GLY A 262 -3.34 -15.63 27.07
CA GLY A 262 -3.80 -16.31 25.87
C GLY A 262 -3.40 -15.57 24.59
N PRO A 263 -3.63 -16.20 23.42
CA PRO A 263 -3.36 -15.57 22.14
C PRO A 263 -4.20 -14.30 21.94
N ALA A 264 -3.63 -13.29 21.30
CA ALA A 264 -4.33 -12.06 20.95
C ALA A 264 -5.62 -12.31 20.15
N ARG A 265 -6.70 -11.60 20.48
CA ARG A 265 -7.98 -11.65 19.77
C ARG A 265 -8.54 -10.28 19.42
N GLY A 266 -7.94 -9.20 19.91
CA GLY A 266 -8.35 -7.85 19.58
C GLY A 266 -7.24 -6.83 19.75
N PHE A 267 -7.47 -5.63 19.22
CA PHE A 267 -6.53 -4.51 19.38
C PHE A 267 -6.43 -4.04 20.84
N SER A 268 -7.49 -4.24 21.63
CA SER A 268 -7.52 -3.99 23.08
C SER A 268 -6.45 -4.74 23.86
N ASP A 269 -5.95 -5.83 23.31
CA ASP A 269 -4.94 -6.66 23.95
C ASP A 269 -3.51 -6.12 23.72
N TYR A 270 -3.39 -5.01 22.99
CA TYR A 270 -2.13 -4.32 22.75
C TYR A 270 -2.18 -2.89 23.26
N ARG A 271 -1.01 -2.42 23.70
CA ARG A 271 -0.73 -1.02 23.99
C ARG A 271 0.32 -0.53 23.02
N VAL A 272 0.04 0.59 22.36
CA VAL A 272 1.01 1.28 21.50
C VAL A 272 1.61 2.43 22.29
N LEU A 273 2.94 2.41 22.45
CA LEU A 273 3.70 3.43 23.15
C LEU A 273 4.53 4.20 22.12
N ILE A 274 4.46 5.53 22.18
CA ILE A 274 5.23 6.42 21.32
C ILE A 274 6.16 7.24 22.23
N ASP A 275 7.45 7.00 22.12
CA ASP A 275 8.46 7.80 22.80
C ASP A 275 8.57 9.16 22.09
N ARG A 276 8.22 10.22 22.84
CA ARG A 276 8.18 11.61 22.36
C ARG A 276 9.51 12.35 22.58
N ASP A 277 10.52 11.71 23.16
CA ASP A 277 11.88 12.22 23.16
C ASP A 277 12.49 12.01 21.77
N LEU A 278 12.26 12.96 20.87
CA LEU A 278 12.64 12.87 19.47
C LEU A 278 13.99 13.56 19.19
N PRO A 279 14.74 13.10 18.17
CA PRO A 279 15.89 13.84 17.66
C PRO A 279 15.50 15.26 17.26
N ALA A 280 16.44 16.20 17.41
CA ALA A 280 16.22 17.60 17.04
C ALA A 280 15.79 17.75 15.57
N GLY A 281 14.77 18.58 15.33
CA GLY A 281 14.19 18.82 14.00
C GLY A 281 13.34 17.67 13.46
N VAL A 282 12.82 16.82 14.35
CA VAL A 282 11.78 15.83 14.03
C VAL A 282 10.54 16.09 14.88
N THR A 283 9.38 16.11 14.25
CA THR A 283 8.08 16.17 14.93
C THR A 283 7.34 14.85 14.72
N VAL A 284 6.52 14.44 15.70
CA VAL A 284 5.66 13.26 15.58
C VAL A 284 4.19 13.65 15.70
N THR A 285 3.39 13.16 14.77
CA THR A 285 1.94 13.37 14.73
C THR A 285 1.25 12.02 14.60
N GLU A 286 0.21 11.82 15.41
CA GLU A 286 -0.65 10.65 15.35
C GLU A 286 -1.96 11.05 14.65
N LEU A 287 -2.22 10.45 13.49
CA LEU A 287 -3.37 10.81 12.65
C LEU A 287 -4.61 9.98 12.97
N ILE A 288 -4.43 8.77 13.53
CA ILE A 288 -5.43 7.89 14.15
C ILE A 288 -4.78 7.11 15.29
#